data_AF-A0A4R2PYY3-F1
#
_entry.id   AF-A0A4R2PYY3-F1
#
_cell.length_a   1.000
_cell.length_b   1.000
_cell.length_c   1.000
_cell.angle_alpha   90.00
_cell.angle_beta   90.00
_cell.angle_gamma   90.00
#
_symmetry.space_group_name_H-M   'P 1'
#
loop_
_entity.id
_entity.type
_entity.pdbx_description
1 polymer ?
#
loop_
_entity_poly.entity_id
_entity_poly.type
_entity_poly.pdbx_seq_one_letter_code
_entity_poly.pdbx_strand_id
1 'polypeptide(L)'
;MGYTKTALLMAAMTALFMGLGYLLAGGGGAMIALLVAGAMNAFTWWNSDKMVLRMHNAQPVGPDDRLGLSRMVADLARNANMPVPAVYLIDTPQPNAFATGRNPQNAAVAVTTGLIQAL
;
A
#
# COMPACT_ATOMS: atom_id res chain seq x y z
N MET A 1 -9.05 16.86 13.78
CA MET A 1 -10.45 16.39 13.97
C MET A 1 -10.77 15.04 13.31
N GLY A 2 -9.78 14.22 12.91
CA GLY A 2 -10.02 12.86 12.37
C GLY A 2 -9.68 11.73 13.35
N TYR A 3 -8.67 11.93 14.20
CA TYR A 3 -8.14 10.90 15.09
C TYR A 3 -9.14 10.32 16.08
N THR A 4 -10.09 11.11 16.58
CA THR A 4 -11.14 10.63 17.49
C THR A 4 -12.08 9.63 16.82
N LYS A 5 -12.49 9.90 15.56
CA LYS A 5 -13.31 8.97 14.78
C LYS A 5 -12.53 7.70 14.45
N THR A 6 -11.28 7.84 14.02
CA THR A 6 -10.41 6.69 13.74
C THR A 6 -10.17 5.86 14.99
N ALA A 7 -9.88 6.47 16.13
CA ALA A 7 -9.66 5.77 17.39
C ALA A 7 -10.94 5.04 17.86
N LEU A 8 -12.11 5.68 17.75
CA LEU A 8 -13.39 5.06 18.10
C LEU A 8 -13.69 3.84 17.21
N LEU A 9 -13.50 3.96 15.90
CA LEU A 9 -13.72 2.86 14.95
C LEU A 9 -12.76 1.69 15.22
N MET A 10 -11.48 1.98 15.46
CA MET A 10 -10.46 0.96 15.79
C MET A 10 -10.78 0.27 17.12
N ALA A 11 -11.21 1.02 18.14
CA ALA A 11 -11.62 0.47 19.43
C ALA A 11 -12.86 -0.43 19.29
N ALA A 12 -13.87 0.01 18.54
CA ALA A 12 -15.08 -0.76 18.29
C ALA A 12 -14.80 -2.06 17.52
N MET A 13 -13.97 -2.01 16.47
CA MET A 13 -13.55 -3.20 15.73
C MET A 13 -12.77 -4.16 16.63
N THR A 14 -11.84 -3.66 17.43
CA THR A 14 -11.05 -4.49 18.36
C THR A 14 -11.94 -5.17 19.39
N ALA A 15 -12.92 -4.45 19.95
CA ALA A 15 -13.90 -5.00 20.88
C ALA A 15 -14.77 -6.08 20.23
N LEU A 16 -15.19 -5.88 18.98
CA LEU A 16 -15.96 -6.88 18.21
C LEU A 16 -15.16 -8.18 18.02
N PHE A 17 -13.89 -8.08 17.61
CA PHE A 17 -13.03 -9.25 17.44
C PHE A 17 -12.77 -9.99 18.76
N MET A 18 -12.53 -9.26 19.85
CA MET A 18 -12.38 -9.88 21.18
C MET A 18 -13.68 -10.53 21.66
N GLY A 19 -14.84 -9.90 21.42
CA GLY A 19 -16.15 -10.45 21.74
C GLY A 19 -16.45 -11.75 20.98
N LEU A 20 -16.19 -11.77 19.67
CA LEU A 20 -16.32 -13.00 18.86
C LEU A 20 -15.34 -14.09 19.31
N GLY A 21 -14.07 -13.74 19.54
CA GLY A 21 -13.06 -14.69 20.01
C GLY A 21 -13.42 -15.31 21.37
N TYR A 22 -14.00 -14.50 22.26
CA TYR A 22 -14.49 -14.96 23.56
C TYR A 22 -15.70 -15.88 23.43
N LEU A 23 -16.66 -15.55 22.55
CA LEU A 23 -17.84 -16.39 22.29
C LEU A 23 -17.48 -17.75 21.68
N LEU A 24 -16.46 -17.81 20.83
CA LEU A 24 -16.07 -19.04 20.11
C LEU A 24 -15.20 -19.98 20.95
N ALA A 25 -14.29 -19.44 21.77
CA ALA A 25 -13.29 -20.26 22.48
C ALA A 25 -12.89 -19.69 23.86
N GLY A 26 -13.75 -18.86 24.47
CA GLY A 26 -13.53 -18.29 25.81
C GLY A 26 -12.31 -17.36 25.90
N GLY A 27 -11.73 -17.25 27.09
CA GLY A 27 -10.56 -16.38 27.32
C GLY A 27 -9.33 -16.75 26.46
N GLY A 28 -9.16 -18.03 26.14
CA GLY A 28 -8.10 -18.50 25.22
C GLY A 28 -8.34 -18.05 23.78
N GLY A 29 -9.60 -18.10 23.31
CA GLY A 29 -9.99 -17.61 21.99
C GLY A 29 -9.76 -16.13 21.79
N ALA A 30 -10.05 -15.31 22.81
CA ALA A 30 -9.78 -13.87 22.77
C ALA A 30 -8.27 -13.56 22.68
N MET A 31 -7.43 -14.31 23.42
CA MET A 31 -5.96 -14.17 23.36
C MET A 31 -5.39 -14.53 21.99
N ILE A 32 -5.86 -15.64 21.40
CA ILE A 32 -5.47 -16.07 20.04
C ILE A 32 -5.93 -15.05 19.01
N ALA A 33 -7.18 -14.57 19.09
CA ALA A 33 -7.71 -13.56 18.19
C ALA A 33 -6.89 -12.25 18.25
N LEU A 34 -6.48 -11.82 19.45
CA LEU A 34 -5.63 -10.64 19.63
C LEU A 34 -4.24 -10.83 19.03
N LEU A 35 -3.61 -11.99 19.24
CA LEU A 35 -2.32 -12.32 18.65
C LEU A 35 -2.38 -12.36 17.12
N VAL A 36 -3.41 -12.99 16.56
CA VAL A 36 -3.62 -13.07 15.10
C VAL A 36 -3.88 -11.68 14.53
N ALA A 37 -4.75 -10.87 15.17
CA ALA A 37 -5.04 -9.51 14.71
C ALA A 37 -3.80 -8.60 14.77
N GLY A 38 -3.00 -8.71 15.84
CA GLY A 38 -1.73 -8.00 15.98
C GLY A 38 -0.71 -8.42 14.92
N ALA A 39 -0.56 -9.73 14.70
CA ALA A 39 0.31 -10.28 13.66
C ALA A 39 -0.12 -9.84 12.26
N MET A 40 -1.42 -9.87 11.95
CA MET A 40 -1.97 -9.36 10.69
C MET A 40 -1.68 -7.87 10.53
N ASN A 41 -1.94 -7.03 11.53
CA ASN A 41 -1.66 -5.60 11.44
C ASN A 41 -0.18 -5.32 11.18
N ALA A 42 0.72 -6.02 11.90
CA ALA A 42 2.16 -5.89 11.71
C ALA A 42 2.60 -6.35 10.32
N PHE A 43 2.06 -7.48 9.84
CA PHE A 43 2.37 -8.04 8.53
C PHE A 43 1.85 -7.14 7.40
N THR A 44 0.62 -6.64 7.50
CA THR A 44 0.05 -5.71 6.54
C THR A 44 0.89 -4.45 6.48
N TRP A 45 1.25 -3.84 7.61
CA TRP A 45 2.11 -2.65 7.63
C TRP A 45 3.49 -2.86 6.99
N TRP A 46 3.99 -4.09 6.92
CA TRP A 46 5.26 -4.42 6.27
C TRP A 46 5.15 -4.80 4.79
N ASN A 47 3.97 -5.21 4.32
CA ASN A 47 3.76 -5.72 2.96
C ASN A 47 2.71 -4.96 2.15
N SER A 48 2.06 -3.92 2.70
CA SER A 48 1.00 -3.17 2.01
C SER A 48 1.43 -2.63 0.64
N ASP A 49 2.67 -2.13 0.53
CA ASP A 49 3.24 -1.59 -0.70
C ASP A 49 3.36 -2.65 -1.81
N LYS A 50 3.97 -3.80 -1.50
CA LYS A 50 4.12 -4.93 -2.44
C LYS A 50 2.79 -5.59 -2.77
N MET A 51 1.87 -5.63 -1.81
CA MET A 51 0.55 -6.24 -1.98
C MET A 51 -0.32 -5.43 -2.92
N VAL A 52 -0.35 -4.09 -2.78
CA VAL A 52 -1.10 -3.20 -3.69
C VAL A 52 -0.55 -3.28 -5.12
N LEU A 53 0.77 -3.24 -5.30
CA LEU A 53 1.39 -3.36 -6.62
C LEU A 53 1.07 -4.71 -7.30
N ARG A 54 1.08 -5.80 -6.52
CA ARG A 54 0.71 -7.14 -7.01
C ARG A 54 -0.78 -7.26 -7.33
N MET A 55 -1.65 -6.65 -6.53
CA MET A 55 -3.10 -6.66 -6.77
C MET A 55 -3.48 -5.95 -8.08
N HIS A 56 -2.74 -4.91 -8.46
CA HIS A 56 -2.96 -4.19 -9.72
C HIS A 56 -2.21 -4.77 -10.92
N ASN A 57 -1.54 -5.92 -10.77
CA ASN A 57 -0.76 -6.57 -11.83
C ASN A 57 0.26 -5.61 -12.47
N ALA A 58 0.85 -4.73 -11.64
CA ALA A 58 1.68 -3.63 -12.08
C ALA A 58 2.96 -4.17 -12.72
N GLN A 59 3.22 -3.81 -13.97
CA GLN A 59 4.41 -4.25 -14.70
C GLN A 59 5.57 -3.30 -14.41
N PRO A 60 6.74 -3.79 -13.97
CA PRO A 60 7.88 -2.94 -13.73
C PRO A 60 8.35 -2.30 -15.04
N VAL A 61 8.55 -0.99 -15.00
CA VAL A 61 9.02 -0.20 -16.13
C VAL A 61 10.54 -0.13 -16.04
N GLY A 62 11.22 -0.68 -17.05
CA GLY A 62 12.68 -0.67 -17.12
C GLY A 62 13.27 0.72 -17.42
N PRO A 63 14.59 0.89 -17.28
CA PRO A 63 15.29 2.14 -17.60
C PRO A 63 15.22 2.56 -19.08
N ASP A 64 14.97 1.61 -19.98
CA ASP A 64 14.80 1.80 -21.43
C ASP A 64 13.32 1.86 -21.83
N ASP A 65 12.47 2.39 -20.95
CA ASP A 65 11.07 2.52 -21.29
C ASP A 65 10.85 3.48 -22.45
N ARG A 66 10.02 3.05 -23.41
CA ARG A 66 9.71 3.84 -24.62
C ARG A 66 8.97 5.14 -24.31
N LEU A 67 8.40 5.25 -23.11
CA LEU A 67 7.61 6.38 -22.63
C LEU A 67 8.44 7.40 -21.84
N GLY A 68 9.71 7.11 -21.51
CA GLY A 68 10.58 7.99 -20.73
C GLY A 68 10.12 8.24 -19.28
N LEU A 69 9.17 7.46 -18.76
CA LEU A 69 8.63 7.58 -17.41
C LEU A 69 9.71 7.31 -16.36
N SER A 70 10.55 6.31 -16.60
CA SER A 70 11.65 5.95 -15.71
C SER A 70 12.63 7.12 -15.53
N ARG A 71 12.96 7.81 -16.64
CA ARG A 71 13.85 8.97 -16.65
C ARG A 71 13.21 10.19 -15.98
N MET A 72 11.96 10.49 -16.32
CA MET A 72 11.22 11.60 -15.72
C MET A 72 11.13 11.47 -14.20
N VAL A 73 10.75 10.29 -13.70
CA VAL A 73 10.68 10.02 -12.26
C VAL A 73 12.07 10.10 -11.63
N ALA A 74 13.12 9.61 -12.30
CA ALA A 74 14.49 9.71 -11.81
C ALA A 74 14.98 11.17 -11.71
N ASP A 75 14.65 12.03 -12.67
CA ASP A 75 14.98 13.46 -12.64
C ASP A 75 14.26 14.17 -11.48
N LEU A 76 12.98 13.88 -11.29
CA LEU A 76 12.21 14.42 -10.16
C LEU A 76 12.77 13.96 -8.81
N ALA A 77 13.13 12.68 -8.67
CA ALA A 77 13.72 12.15 -7.45
C ALA A 77 15.10 12.77 -7.17
N ARG A 78 15.94 12.95 -8.20
CA ARG A 78 17.23 13.64 -8.08
C ARG A 78 17.07 15.09 -7.66
N ASN A 79 16.14 15.83 -8.26
CA ASN A 79 15.84 17.22 -7.91
C ASN A 79 15.33 17.36 -6.47
N ALA A 80 14.61 16.35 -5.98
CA ALA A 80 14.15 16.25 -4.59
C ALA A 80 15.22 15.69 -3.62
N ASN A 81 16.41 15.36 -4.11
CA ASN A 81 17.49 14.72 -3.34
C ASN A 81 17.02 13.42 -2.64
N MET A 82 16.19 12.63 -3.33
CA MET A 82 15.62 11.36 -2.88
C MET A 82 16.16 10.17 -3.68
N PRO A 83 16.16 8.95 -3.10
CA PRO A 83 16.40 7.73 -3.88
C PRO A 83 15.40 7.61 -5.04
N VAL A 84 15.86 7.10 -6.18
CA VAL A 84 14.98 6.87 -7.34
C VAL A 84 14.00 5.75 -7.01
N PRO A 85 12.68 6.00 -7.01
CA PRO A 85 11.68 4.99 -6.71
C PRO A 85 11.50 4.03 -7.89
N ALA A 86 11.00 2.82 -7.62
CA ALA A 86 10.63 1.89 -8.66
C ALA A 86 9.41 2.39 -9.44
N VAL A 87 9.44 2.31 -10.77
CA VAL A 87 8.34 2.77 -11.64
C VAL A 87 7.58 1.57 -12.19
N TYR A 88 6.25 1.64 -12.15
CA TYR A 88 5.37 0.60 -12.66
C TYR A 88 4.32 1.16 -13.61
N LEU A 89 3.92 0.34 -14.58
CA LEU A 89 2.80 0.59 -15.48
C LEU A 89 1.66 -0.39 -15.16
N ILE A 90 0.47 0.16 -14.93
CA ILE A 90 -0.75 -0.61 -14.71
C ILE A 90 -1.57 -0.55 -15.99
N ASP A 91 -1.91 -1.72 -16.52
CA ASP A 91 -2.75 -1.80 -17.72
C ASP A 91 -4.22 -1.60 -17.35
N THR A 92 -4.67 -0.35 -17.40
CA THR A 92 -6.06 0.04 -17.18
C THR A 92 -6.36 1.32 -17.94
N PRO A 93 -7.52 1.40 -18.63
CA PRO A 93 -7.91 2.59 -19.40
C PRO A 93 -8.34 3.76 -18.51
N GLN A 94 -8.52 3.55 -17.20
CA GLN A 94 -8.90 4.60 -16.28
C GLN A 94 -7.67 5.45 -15.92
N PRO A 95 -7.65 6.77 -16.24
CA PRO A 95 -6.50 7.60 -16.01
C PRO A 95 -6.27 7.82 -14.51
N ASN A 96 -5.13 7.34 -14.03
CA ASN A 96 -4.69 7.47 -12.65
C ASN A 96 -3.15 7.33 -12.52
N ALA A 97 -2.60 7.86 -11.43
CA ALA A 97 -1.23 7.64 -10.98
C ALA A 97 -1.17 7.75 -9.45
N PHE A 98 -0.36 6.92 -8.81
CA PHE A 98 -0.17 6.96 -7.35
C PHE A 98 1.25 6.58 -6.95
N ALA A 99 1.69 7.12 -5.80
CA ALA A 99 2.95 6.77 -5.17
C ALA A 99 2.68 5.99 -3.88
N THR A 100 3.46 4.95 -3.63
CA THR A 100 3.40 4.11 -2.42
C THR A 100 4.81 3.79 -1.93
N GLY A 101 4.92 3.32 -0.70
CA GLY A 101 6.20 2.92 -0.11
C GLY A 101 6.29 3.33 1.35
N ARG A 102 6.87 2.45 2.15
CA ARG A 102 7.00 2.68 3.60
C ARG A 102 8.09 3.69 3.97
N ASN A 103 9.11 3.83 3.13
CA ASN A 103 10.21 4.78 3.28
C ASN A 103 10.79 5.13 1.90
N PRO A 104 11.65 6.15 1.78
CA PRO A 104 12.20 6.58 0.50
C PRO A 104 12.95 5.48 -0.27
N GLN A 105 13.56 4.51 0.43
CA GLN A 105 14.27 3.39 -0.18
C GLN A 105 13.34 2.31 -0.76
N ASN A 106 12.10 2.22 -0.27
CA ASN A 106 11.06 1.30 -0.75
C ASN A 106 9.94 2.03 -1.48
N ALA A 107 10.20 3.24 -1.98
CA ALA A 107 9.23 4.03 -2.71
C ALA A 107 9.01 3.44 -4.12
N ALA A 108 7.75 3.50 -4.55
CA ALA A 108 7.31 3.08 -5.87
C ALA A 108 6.27 4.07 -6.42
N VAL A 109 6.32 4.30 -7.73
CA VAL A 109 5.35 5.12 -8.48
C VAL A 109 4.69 4.22 -9.51
N ALA A 110 3.37 4.19 -9.53
CA ALA A 110 2.59 3.46 -10.51
C ALA A 110 1.76 4.42 -11.36
N VAL A 111 1.80 4.23 -12.67
CA VAL A 111 1.06 5.02 -13.66
C VAL A 111 0.20 4.08 -14.48
N THR A 112 -0.97 4.53 -14.92
CA THR A 112 -1.91 3.72 -15.72
C THR A 112 -1.75 3.98 -17.22
N THR A 113 -2.02 2.99 -18.06
CA THR A 113 -2.03 3.16 -19.53
C THR A 113 -3.04 4.21 -19.98
N GLY A 114 -4.20 4.31 -19.32
CA GLY A 114 -5.20 5.35 -19.56
C GLY A 114 -4.70 6.77 -19.30
N LEU A 115 -3.85 6.98 -18.29
CA LEU A 115 -3.24 8.29 -18.04
C LEU A 115 -2.25 8.65 -19.17
N ILE A 116 -1.44 7.68 -19.60
CA ILE A 116 -0.45 7.89 -20.68
C ILE A 116 -1.14 8.22 -22.00
N GLN A 117 -2.25 7.56 -22.32
CA GLN A 117 -3.00 7.80 -23.56
C GLN A 117 -3.79 9.11 -23.58
N ALA A 118 -4.07 9.68 -22.41
CA ALA A 118 -4.79 10.95 -22.28
C ALA A 118 -3.88 12.19 -22.40
N LEU A 119 -2.55 12.00 -22.38
CA LEU A 119 -1.53 13.03 -22.55
C LEU A 119 -1.12 13.15 -24.02
#